data_AF-A0A9P8RKH4-F1
#
_entry.id   AF-A0A9P8RKH4-F1
#
_cell.length_a   1.000
_cell.length_b   1.000
_cell.length_c   1.000
_cell.angle_alpha   90.00
_cell.angle_beta   90.00
_cell.angle_gamma   90.00
#
_symmetry.space_group_name_H-M   'P 1'
#
loop_
_entity.id
_entity.type
_entity.pdbx_description
1 polymer ?
#
loop_
_entity_poly.entity_id
_entity_poly.type
_entity_poly.pdbx_seq_one_letter_code
_entity_poly.pdbx_strand_id
1 'polypeptide(L)'
;LRCFLATFYHNCLPKSTEVVCLASTVVTFTSIVQILGFLGKNGWHVAIYVLWWICAGLSILAIMGIPYVFTQINPPSIAGVLPNAQLPLEEALTAAATCGSLCTNGYWSCEIRVPVILVSYLLLGIAILLAFILDALFLGRLYNQTKDKRAKESKSQALNFAYQIMVLAGPWGKGSARLTCLGKAVLDGTFSPYNSGTMLTSEVAFAVGYSSIFASIFFWGTAIFCCMLCDIPLGILVEDVYSIKVGN
;
A
#
# COMPACT_ATOMS: atom_id res chain seq x y z
N LEU A 1 -23.49 -9.19 12.64
CA LEU A 1 -23.26 -7.81 12.16
C LEU A 1 -23.47 -6.75 13.25
N ARG A 2 -24.67 -6.63 13.87
CA ARG A 2 -24.95 -5.61 14.91
C ARG A 2 -24.08 -5.71 16.18
N CYS A 3 -23.86 -6.91 16.73
CA CYS A 3 -22.93 -7.07 17.86
C CYS A 3 -21.49 -6.73 17.49
N PHE A 4 -21.04 -7.10 16.28
CA PHE A 4 -19.70 -6.77 15.80
C PHE A 4 -19.51 -5.26 15.65
N LEU A 5 -20.50 -4.56 15.08
CA LEU A 5 -20.52 -3.08 14.99
C LEU A 5 -20.57 -2.42 16.38
N ALA A 6 -21.32 -2.96 17.34
CA ALA A 6 -21.38 -2.42 18.70
C ALA A 6 -20.05 -2.59 19.45
N THR A 7 -19.42 -3.76 19.36
CA THR A 7 -18.10 -4.00 19.95
C THR A 7 -17.01 -3.15 19.27
N PHE A 8 -17.10 -2.96 17.96
CA PHE A 8 -16.19 -2.11 17.19
C PHE A 8 -16.30 -0.64 17.59
N TYR A 9 -17.54 -0.14 17.74
CA TYR A 9 -17.83 1.23 18.13
C TYR A 9 -17.40 1.52 19.58
N HIS A 10 -17.58 0.56 20.50
CA HIS A 10 -17.22 0.74 21.90
C HIS A 10 -15.73 0.55 22.20
N ASN A 11 -15.06 -0.41 21.56
CA ASN A 11 -13.69 -0.80 21.93
C ASN A 11 -12.62 -0.18 21.03
N CYS A 12 -12.84 -0.14 19.71
CA CYS A 12 -11.80 0.26 18.75
C CYS A 12 -11.87 1.75 18.38
N LEU A 13 -13.08 2.30 18.22
CA LEU A 13 -13.28 3.70 17.84
C LEU A 13 -12.53 4.74 18.69
N PRO A 14 -12.44 4.62 20.04
CA PRO A 14 -11.73 5.60 20.87
C PRO A 14 -10.19 5.51 20.77
N LYS A 15 -9.62 4.45 20.17
CA LYS A 15 -8.17 4.26 20.04
C LYS A 15 -7.77 4.21 18.56
N SER A 16 -7.24 5.32 18.06
CA SER A 16 -6.79 5.48 16.67
C SER A 16 -5.80 4.40 16.21
N THR A 17 -5.02 3.83 17.12
CA THR A 17 -4.06 2.74 16.85
C THR A 17 -4.72 1.38 16.59
N GLU A 18 -5.80 1.05 17.31
CA GLU A 18 -6.51 -0.23 17.13
C GLU A 18 -7.28 -0.25 15.81
N VAL A 19 -7.86 0.89 15.42
CA VAL A 19 -8.55 1.05 14.12
C VAL A 19 -7.62 0.80 12.94
N VAL A 20 -6.38 1.27 13.04
CA VAL A 20 -5.37 1.05 12.00
C VAL A 20 -4.90 -0.41 11.95
N CYS A 21 -4.86 -1.09 13.10
CA CYS A 21 -4.44 -2.48 13.18
C CYS A 21 -5.37 -3.44 12.42
N LEU A 22 -6.64 -3.06 12.23
CA LEU A 22 -7.59 -3.80 11.39
C LEU A 22 -7.10 -3.95 9.95
N ALA A 23 -6.42 -2.93 9.41
CA ALA A 23 -5.84 -3.01 8.08
C ALA A 23 -4.79 -4.14 8.00
N SER A 24 -4.03 -4.38 9.08
CA SER A 24 -3.07 -5.49 9.13
C SER A 24 -3.75 -6.86 9.02
N THR A 25 -4.92 -7.05 9.68
CA THR A 25 -5.69 -8.30 9.55
C THR A 25 -6.13 -8.53 8.10
N VAL A 26 -6.58 -7.48 7.41
CA VAL A 26 -6.98 -7.58 6.01
C VAL A 26 -5.77 -7.88 5.10
N VAL A 27 -4.62 -7.25 5.34
CA VAL A 27 -3.37 -7.56 4.61
C VAL A 27 -2.99 -9.04 4.75
N THR A 28 -3.06 -9.59 5.97
CA THR A 28 -2.76 -11.00 6.22
C THR A 28 -3.73 -11.90 5.45
N PHE A 29 -5.02 -11.58 5.49
CA PHE A 29 -6.03 -12.34 4.74
C PHE A 29 -5.77 -12.31 3.24
N THR A 30 -5.48 -11.14 2.67
CA THR A 30 -5.13 -10.99 1.24
C THR A 30 -3.88 -11.77 0.85
N SER A 31 -2.87 -11.82 1.74
CA SER A 31 -1.66 -12.61 1.54
C SER A 31 -1.94 -14.12 1.54
N ILE A 32 -2.86 -14.59 2.40
CA ILE A 32 -3.32 -15.99 2.40
C ILE A 32 -4.01 -16.31 1.07
N VAL A 33 -4.89 -15.43 0.59
CA VAL A 33 -5.57 -15.61 -0.72
C VAL A 33 -4.55 -15.66 -1.86
N GLN A 34 -3.50 -14.86 -1.80
CA GLN A 34 -2.41 -14.90 -2.78
C GLN A 34 -1.66 -16.25 -2.76
N ILE A 35 -1.32 -16.76 -1.58
CA ILE A 35 -0.65 -18.06 -1.42
C ILE A 35 -1.56 -19.19 -1.91
N LEU A 36 -2.86 -19.15 -1.58
CA LEU A 36 -3.86 -20.09 -2.10
C LEU A 36 -3.96 -20.02 -3.63
N GLY A 37 -3.79 -18.83 -4.21
CA GLY A 37 -3.66 -18.63 -5.65
C GLY A 37 -2.52 -19.40 -6.29
N PHE A 38 -1.35 -19.41 -5.63
CA PHE A 38 -0.18 -20.14 -6.11
C PHE A 38 -0.26 -21.65 -5.90
N LEU A 39 -0.86 -22.10 -4.79
CA LEU A 39 -0.94 -23.51 -4.42
C LEU A 39 -2.17 -24.22 -4.99
N GLY A 40 -3.23 -23.47 -5.30
CA GLY A 40 -4.51 -23.97 -5.76
C GLY A 40 -4.44 -24.54 -7.17
N LYS A 41 -4.20 -25.85 -7.29
CA LYS A 41 -4.39 -26.59 -8.54
C LYS A 41 -5.89 -26.73 -8.89
N ASN A 42 -6.15 -27.05 -10.15
CA ASN A 42 -7.46 -27.23 -10.81
C ASN A 42 -8.63 -27.53 -9.84
N GLY A 43 -9.58 -26.59 -9.76
CA GLY A 43 -10.84 -26.73 -9.00
C GLY A 43 -11.12 -25.62 -7.98
N TRP A 44 -10.10 -24.92 -7.49
CA TRP A 44 -10.25 -23.88 -6.46
C TRP A 44 -10.48 -22.46 -7.01
N HIS A 45 -10.48 -22.32 -8.34
CA HIS A 45 -10.50 -21.03 -9.03
C HIS A 45 -11.72 -20.16 -8.68
N VAL A 46 -12.90 -20.76 -8.47
CA VAL A 46 -14.12 -20.04 -8.05
C VAL A 46 -14.00 -19.55 -6.60
N ALA A 47 -13.50 -20.40 -5.69
CA ALA A 47 -13.31 -20.02 -4.30
C ALA A 47 -12.30 -18.87 -4.16
N ILE A 48 -11.18 -18.95 -4.88
CA ILE A 48 -10.15 -17.90 -4.90
C ILE A 48 -10.72 -16.59 -5.47
N TYR A 49 -11.56 -16.67 -6.52
CA TYR A 49 -12.24 -15.52 -7.08
C TYR A 49 -13.17 -14.83 -6.07
N VAL A 50 -14.00 -15.60 -5.36
CA VAL A 50 -14.89 -15.05 -4.32
C VAL A 50 -14.09 -14.44 -3.16
N LEU A 51 -13.03 -15.13 -2.72
CA LEU A 51 -12.15 -14.63 -1.67
C LEU A 51 -11.46 -13.32 -2.06
N TRP A 52 -11.04 -13.19 -3.32
CA TRP A 52 -10.45 -11.94 -3.81
C TRP A 52 -11.45 -10.77 -3.78
N TRP A 53 -12.72 -11.00 -4.13
CA TRP A 53 -13.74 -9.95 -4.01
C TRP A 53 -14.00 -9.54 -2.56
N ILE A 54 -13.95 -10.49 -1.63
CA ILE A 54 -14.03 -10.20 -0.20
C ILE A 54 -12.83 -9.34 0.22
N CYS A 55 -11.60 -9.69 -0.22
CA CYS A 55 -10.42 -8.86 0.00
C CYS A 55 -10.62 -7.45 -0.55
N ALA A 56 -10.97 -7.30 -1.83
CA ALA A 56 -11.18 -5.99 -2.46
C ALA A 56 -12.24 -5.15 -1.73
N GLY A 57 -13.34 -5.76 -1.29
CA GLY A 57 -14.36 -5.08 -0.50
C GLY A 57 -13.84 -4.62 0.86
N LEU A 58 -13.11 -5.48 1.57
CA LEU A 58 -12.45 -5.11 2.83
C LEU A 58 -11.40 -4.02 2.62
N SER A 59 -10.70 -4.02 1.47
CA SER A 59 -9.73 -3.00 1.12
C SER A 59 -10.37 -1.62 0.97
N ILE A 60 -11.46 -1.56 0.21
CA ILE A 60 -12.20 -0.31 0.00
C ILE A 60 -12.72 0.21 1.35
N LEU A 61 -13.26 -0.68 2.20
CA LEU A 61 -13.70 -0.33 3.54
C LEU A 61 -12.55 0.18 4.43
N ALA A 62 -11.35 -0.39 4.33
CA ALA A 62 -10.19 0.07 5.08
C ALA A 62 -9.71 1.46 4.60
N ILE A 63 -9.54 1.63 3.28
CA ILE A 63 -9.05 2.88 2.67
C ILE A 63 -10.03 4.03 2.86
N MET A 64 -11.34 3.79 2.82
CA MET A 64 -12.33 4.85 3.02
C MET A 64 -12.69 5.02 4.51
N GLY A 65 -12.87 3.92 5.23
CA GLY A 65 -13.35 3.93 6.61
C GLY A 65 -12.32 4.49 7.58
N ILE A 66 -11.04 4.14 7.45
CA ILE A 66 -10.01 4.57 8.41
C ILE A 66 -9.74 6.09 8.31
N PRO A 67 -9.54 6.69 7.13
CA PRO A 67 -9.45 8.14 6.99
C PRO A 67 -10.74 8.87 7.41
N TYR A 68 -11.92 8.28 7.18
CA TYR A 68 -13.19 8.84 7.64
C TYR A 68 -13.23 8.93 9.18
N VAL A 69 -12.85 7.85 9.88
CA VAL A 69 -12.75 7.85 11.36
C VAL A 69 -11.75 8.91 11.84
N PHE A 70 -10.62 9.07 11.15
CA PHE A 70 -9.60 10.07 11.47
C PHE A 70 -9.98 11.51 11.14
N THR A 71 -10.98 11.75 10.30
CA THR A 71 -11.39 13.13 9.97
C THR A 71 -12.63 13.55 10.75
N GLN A 72 -13.56 12.63 10.99
CA GLN A 72 -14.88 12.95 11.55
C GLN A 72 -15.04 12.57 13.02
N ILE A 73 -14.34 11.54 13.50
CA ILE A 73 -14.60 10.97 14.83
C ILE A 73 -13.51 11.34 15.82
N ASN A 74 -12.25 11.15 15.42
CA ASN A 74 -11.08 11.46 16.26
C ASN A 74 -10.01 12.16 15.42
N PRO A 75 -10.17 13.46 15.10
CA PRO A 75 -9.19 14.21 14.33
C PRO A 75 -7.85 14.26 15.08
N PRO A 76 -6.81 13.54 14.62
CA PRO A 76 -5.49 13.71 15.20
C PRO A 76 -4.97 15.09 14.83
N SER A 77 -4.27 15.75 15.76
CA SER A 77 -3.45 16.91 15.39
C SER A 77 -2.48 16.52 14.26
N ILE A 78 -2.06 17.49 13.44
CA ILE A 78 -1.00 17.29 12.46
C ILE A 78 0.31 16.84 13.14
N ALA A 79 0.47 16.92 14.45
CA ALA A 79 1.61 16.28 15.13
C ALA A 79 1.39 14.79 15.46
N GLY A 80 0.15 14.29 15.43
CA GLY A 80 -0.27 13.00 15.96
C GLY A 80 -0.66 11.93 14.94
N VAL A 81 -0.62 12.21 13.63
CA VAL A 81 -0.80 11.12 12.64
C VAL A 81 0.46 10.27 12.67
N LEU A 82 0.29 9.03 13.11
CA LEU A 82 1.34 8.03 13.20
C LEU A 82 1.65 7.44 11.81
N PRO A 83 2.87 6.93 11.57
CA PRO A 83 3.24 6.30 10.30
C PRO A 83 2.35 5.10 9.94
N ASN A 84 1.77 4.46 10.95
CA ASN A 84 0.80 3.36 10.78
C ASN A 84 -0.45 3.77 9.98
N ALA A 85 -0.77 5.06 9.84
CA ALA A 85 -1.89 5.55 9.03
C ALA A 85 -1.77 5.17 7.54
N GLN A 86 -0.59 4.71 7.08
CA GLN A 86 -0.38 4.18 5.74
C GLN A 86 -0.78 2.69 5.58
N LEU A 87 -1.07 1.94 6.65
CA LEU A 87 -1.46 0.53 6.54
C LEU A 87 -2.70 0.26 5.66
N PRO A 88 -3.76 1.09 5.66
CA PRO A 88 -4.90 0.91 4.76
C PRO A 88 -4.50 1.05 3.29
N LEU A 89 -3.51 1.90 3.02
CA LEU A 89 -2.93 2.09 1.70
C LEU A 89 -2.12 0.85 1.28
N GLU A 90 -1.30 0.30 2.16
CA GLU A 90 -0.53 -0.91 1.87
C GLU A 90 -1.44 -2.11 1.57
N GLU A 91 -2.56 -2.19 2.26
CA GLU A 91 -3.59 -3.19 2.05
C GLU A 91 -4.16 -3.11 0.62
N ALA A 92 -4.52 -1.90 0.18
CA ALA A 92 -5.04 -1.64 -1.16
C ALA A 92 -4.07 -2.10 -2.25
N LEU A 93 -2.80 -1.74 -2.09
CA LEU A 93 -1.71 -2.13 -2.97
C LEU A 93 -1.53 -3.66 -2.94
N THR A 94 -1.66 -4.28 -1.79
CA THR A 94 -1.54 -5.74 -1.66
C THR A 94 -2.66 -6.45 -2.41
N ALA A 95 -3.91 -6.02 -2.28
CA ALA A 95 -5.05 -6.57 -3.02
C ALA A 95 -4.89 -6.44 -4.54
N ALA A 96 -4.35 -5.31 -5.01
CA ALA A 96 -4.03 -5.08 -6.42
C ALA A 96 -2.90 -6.02 -6.93
N ALA A 97 -1.85 -6.26 -6.12
CA ALA A 97 -0.80 -7.23 -6.44
C ALA A 97 -1.36 -8.66 -6.56
N THR A 98 -2.22 -9.04 -5.61
CA THR A 98 -2.83 -10.36 -5.56
C THR A 98 -3.60 -10.63 -6.85
N CYS A 99 -4.39 -9.66 -7.35
CA CYS A 99 -5.03 -9.78 -8.66
C CYS A 99 -4.03 -10.08 -9.78
N GLY A 100 -2.94 -9.31 -9.89
CA GLY A 100 -1.93 -9.52 -10.92
C GLY A 100 -1.40 -10.96 -10.89
N SER A 101 -1.01 -11.45 -9.71
CA SER A 101 -0.53 -12.82 -9.56
C SER A 101 -1.59 -13.90 -9.83
N LEU A 102 -2.86 -13.63 -9.52
CA LEU A 102 -3.96 -14.57 -9.78
C LEU A 102 -4.35 -14.60 -11.26
N CYS A 103 -4.23 -13.47 -11.97
CA CYS A 103 -4.53 -13.39 -13.39
C CYS A 103 -3.44 -14.04 -14.25
N THR A 104 -2.16 -13.97 -13.84
CA THR A 104 -1.06 -14.63 -14.57
C THR A 104 -0.97 -16.13 -14.27
N ASN A 105 -1.24 -16.56 -13.03
CA ASN A 105 -1.04 -17.96 -12.61
C ASN A 105 -2.34 -18.78 -12.48
N GLY A 106 -3.50 -18.12 -12.40
CA GLY A 106 -4.79 -18.77 -12.15
C GLY A 106 -5.51 -19.21 -13.42
N TYR A 107 -6.20 -20.34 -13.35
CA TYR A 107 -7.09 -20.87 -14.40
C TYR A 107 -8.43 -20.11 -14.45
N TRP A 108 -8.39 -18.80 -14.69
CA TRP A 108 -9.58 -17.97 -14.87
C TRP A 108 -9.88 -17.72 -16.34
N SER A 109 -11.15 -17.77 -16.73
CA SER A 109 -11.58 -17.31 -18.06
C SER A 109 -11.37 -15.80 -18.19
N CYS A 110 -11.17 -15.32 -19.42
CA CYS A 110 -10.86 -13.91 -19.67
C CYS A 110 -12.00 -12.97 -19.23
N GLU A 111 -13.25 -13.40 -19.35
CA GLU A 111 -14.44 -12.67 -18.89
C GLU A 111 -14.43 -12.36 -17.39
N ILE A 112 -13.85 -13.25 -16.58
CA ILE A 112 -13.77 -13.09 -15.13
C ILE A 112 -12.54 -12.27 -14.74
N ARG A 113 -11.44 -12.34 -15.51
CA ARG A 113 -10.20 -11.62 -15.24
C ARG A 113 -10.34 -10.11 -15.45
N VAL A 114 -11.06 -9.68 -16.49
CA VAL A 114 -11.15 -8.25 -16.87
C VAL A 114 -11.71 -7.36 -15.75
N PRO A 115 -12.85 -7.68 -15.10
CA PRO A 115 -13.37 -6.89 -13.99
C PRO A 115 -12.40 -6.79 -12.81
N VAL A 116 -11.70 -7.88 -12.51
CA VAL A 116 -10.73 -7.97 -11.40
C VAL A 116 -9.52 -7.08 -11.67
N ILE A 117 -9.01 -7.07 -12.91
CA ILE A 117 -7.92 -6.18 -13.35
C ILE A 117 -8.35 -4.71 -13.25
N LEU A 118 -9.55 -4.37 -13.75
CA LEU A 118 -10.06 -2.99 -13.71
C LEU A 118 -10.19 -2.46 -12.28
N VAL A 119 -10.82 -3.25 -11.40
CA VAL A 119 -10.95 -2.90 -9.98
C VAL A 119 -9.58 -2.77 -9.32
N SER A 120 -8.62 -3.61 -9.66
CA SER A 120 -7.25 -3.51 -9.14
C SER A 120 -6.53 -2.23 -9.56
N TYR A 121 -6.70 -1.77 -10.81
CA TYR A 121 -6.19 -0.46 -11.23
C TYR A 121 -6.87 0.70 -10.49
N LEU A 122 -8.16 0.59 -10.18
CA LEU A 122 -8.87 1.59 -9.37
C LEU A 122 -8.35 1.63 -7.92
N LEU A 123 -8.18 0.47 -7.28
CA LEU A 123 -7.57 0.39 -5.94
C LEU A 123 -6.17 0.99 -5.94
N LEU A 124 -5.37 0.66 -6.95
CA LEU A 124 -4.03 1.19 -7.11
C LEU A 124 -4.05 2.72 -7.27
N GLY A 125 -4.97 3.28 -8.06
CA GLY A 125 -5.09 4.73 -8.24
C GLY A 125 -5.43 5.46 -6.95
N ILE A 126 -6.40 4.96 -6.19
CA ILE A 126 -6.79 5.54 -4.88
C ILE A 126 -5.62 5.45 -3.90
N ALA A 127 -4.94 4.30 -3.88
CA ALA A 127 -3.76 4.07 -3.06
C ALA A 127 -2.67 5.11 -3.35
N ILE A 128 -2.24 5.23 -4.61
CA ILE A 128 -1.17 6.17 -4.99
C ILE A 128 -1.53 7.62 -4.62
N LEU A 129 -2.78 8.03 -4.87
CA LEU A 129 -3.23 9.38 -4.53
C LEU A 129 -3.15 9.63 -3.02
N LEU A 130 -3.61 8.68 -2.22
CA LEU A 130 -3.55 8.78 -0.76
C LEU A 130 -2.10 8.75 -0.24
N ALA A 131 -1.22 7.97 -0.87
CA ALA A 131 0.21 7.94 -0.57
C ALA A 131 0.81 9.34 -0.75
N PHE A 132 0.54 9.98 -1.90
CA PHE A 132 1.04 11.31 -2.21
C PHE A 132 0.59 12.36 -1.18
N ILE A 133 -0.67 12.32 -0.76
CA ILE A 133 -1.22 13.24 0.25
C ILE A 133 -0.53 13.04 1.61
N LEU A 134 -0.40 11.78 2.05
CA LEU A 134 0.24 11.47 3.33
C LEU A 134 1.72 11.85 3.32
N ASP A 135 2.42 11.61 2.22
CA ASP A 135 3.82 11.99 2.06
C ASP A 135 4.02 13.50 2.11
N ALA A 136 3.16 14.27 1.44
CA ALA A 136 3.17 15.73 1.52
C ALA A 136 2.94 16.22 2.96
N LEU A 137 2.03 15.58 3.71
CA LEU A 137 1.77 15.91 5.11
C LEU A 137 2.97 15.56 6.00
N PHE A 138 3.59 14.40 5.83
CA PHE A 138 4.77 13.99 6.59
C PHE A 138 5.97 14.88 6.29
N LEU A 139 6.20 15.20 5.02
CA LEU A 139 7.27 16.10 4.59
C LEU A 139 7.03 17.52 5.13
N GLY A 140 5.79 18.01 5.10
CA GLY A 140 5.43 19.31 5.69
C GLY A 140 5.67 19.37 7.20
N ARG A 141 5.41 18.28 7.93
CA ARG A 141 5.77 18.18 9.36
C ARG A 141 7.27 18.23 9.56
N LEU A 142 8.02 17.55 8.69
CA LEU A 142 9.48 17.50 8.73
C LEU A 142 10.07 18.91 8.64
N TYR A 143 9.59 19.71 7.69
CA TYR A 143 10.03 21.09 7.51
C TYR A 143 9.60 22.02 8.65
N ASN A 144 8.43 21.79 9.25
CA ASN A 144 7.89 22.62 10.32
C ASN A 144 8.44 22.31 11.73
N GLN A 145 9.38 21.38 11.89
CA GLN A 145 10.03 21.15 13.17
C GLN A 145 10.97 22.32 13.54
N THR A 146 10.50 23.17 14.47
CA THR A 146 11.23 24.31 15.02
C THR A 146 12.58 23.90 15.63
N LYS A 147 13.61 24.74 15.42
CA LYS A 147 15.00 24.56 15.89
C LYS A 147 15.12 24.22 17.39
N ASP A 148 14.15 24.65 18.19
CA ASP A 148 14.12 24.49 19.65
C ASP A 148 13.93 23.04 20.15
N LYS A 149 13.23 22.18 19.37
CA LYS A 149 13.09 20.74 19.69
C LYS A 149 14.30 19.92 19.26
N ARG A 150 15.10 20.45 18.32
CA ARG A 150 16.27 19.79 17.71
C ARG A 150 17.46 19.67 18.66
N ALA A 151 17.50 20.48 19.72
CA ALA A 151 18.63 20.57 20.65
C ALA A 151 18.56 19.61 21.85
N LYS A 152 17.39 19.02 22.18
CA LYS A 152 17.22 18.18 23.38
C LYS A 152 17.18 16.67 23.14
N GLU A 153 16.99 16.19 21.91
CA GLU A 153 16.78 14.75 21.63
C GLU A 153 17.54 14.25 20.39
N SER A 154 18.81 14.60 20.22
CA SER A 154 19.60 14.32 18.99
C SER A 154 19.52 12.85 18.50
N LYS A 155 19.56 11.86 19.41
CA LYS A 155 19.62 10.43 19.05
C LYS A 155 18.24 9.80 18.77
N SER A 156 17.26 10.06 19.63
CA SER A 156 15.88 9.59 19.45
C SER A 156 15.23 10.26 18.23
N GLN A 157 15.57 11.53 17.97
CA GLN A 157 15.03 12.29 16.86
C GLN A 157 15.58 11.84 15.50
N ALA A 158 16.87 11.54 15.39
CA ALA A 158 17.45 11.02 14.15
C ALA A 158 16.93 9.61 13.81
N LEU A 159 16.65 8.77 14.83
CA LEU A 159 16.05 7.45 14.64
C LEU A 159 14.56 7.54 14.24
N ASN A 160 13.80 8.46 14.86
CA ASN A 160 12.42 8.75 14.45
C ASN A 160 12.35 9.36 13.05
N PHE A 161 13.33 10.19 12.66
CA PHE A 161 13.45 10.77 11.33
C PHE A 161 13.70 9.70 10.27
N ALA A 162 14.68 8.83 10.48
CA ALA A 162 14.95 7.69 9.60
C ALA A 162 13.74 6.77 9.49
N TYR A 163 13.09 6.43 10.61
CA TYR A 163 11.89 5.61 10.60
C TYR A 163 10.73 6.24 9.80
N GLN A 164 10.48 7.54 9.96
CA GLN A 164 9.44 8.23 9.21
C GLN A 164 9.74 8.26 7.70
N ILE A 165 10.98 8.52 7.29
CA ILE A 165 11.36 8.51 5.87
C ILE A 165 11.30 7.10 5.27
N MET A 166 11.71 6.09 6.03
CA MET A 166 11.61 4.69 5.58
C MET A 166 10.16 4.27 5.38
N VAL A 167 9.23 4.80 6.19
CA VAL A 167 7.80 4.60 5.99
C VAL A 167 7.30 5.29 4.71
N LEU A 168 7.79 6.48 4.35
CA LEU A 168 7.49 7.13 3.05
C LEU A 168 7.94 6.28 1.84
N ALA A 169 9.08 5.59 1.93
CA ALA A 169 9.57 4.76 0.81
C ALA A 169 8.67 3.54 0.53
N GLY A 170 7.98 3.04 1.56
CA GLY A 170 7.20 1.80 1.53
C GLY A 170 6.12 1.76 0.44
N PRO A 171 5.18 2.73 0.40
CA PRO A 171 4.12 2.76 -0.60
C PRO A 171 4.61 2.82 -2.05
N TRP A 172 5.66 3.58 -2.36
CA TRP A 172 6.20 3.70 -3.72
C TRP A 172 6.89 2.40 -4.15
N GLY A 173 7.72 1.82 -3.27
CA GLY A 173 8.39 0.54 -3.55
C GLY A 173 7.39 -0.58 -3.72
N LYS A 174 6.35 -0.62 -2.87
CA LYS A 174 5.24 -1.57 -3.03
C LYS A 174 4.52 -1.30 -4.34
N GLY A 175 4.04 -0.08 -4.59
CA GLY A 175 3.29 0.32 -5.79
C GLY A 175 3.98 -0.06 -7.10
N SER A 176 5.30 0.09 -7.18
CA SER A 176 6.10 -0.34 -8.33
C SER A 176 5.94 -1.83 -8.65
N ALA A 177 6.14 -2.71 -7.66
CA ALA A 177 5.98 -4.15 -7.87
C ALA A 177 4.56 -4.51 -8.32
N ARG A 178 3.55 -3.78 -7.81
CA ARG A 178 2.11 -4.02 -8.09
C ARG A 178 1.76 -3.64 -9.52
N LEU A 179 2.21 -2.47 -9.96
CA LEU A 179 2.09 -2.00 -11.34
C LEU A 179 2.71 -2.98 -12.33
N THR A 180 3.86 -3.55 -11.97
CA THR A 180 4.54 -4.56 -12.81
C THR A 180 3.70 -5.85 -12.90
N CYS A 181 3.16 -6.34 -11.78
CA CYS A 181 2.30 -7.53 -11.77
C CYS A 181 1.00 -7.32 -12.58
N LEU A 182 0.36 -6.16 -12.44
CA LEU A 182 -0.84 -5.80 -13.21
C LEU A 182 -0.53 -5.65 -14.70
N GLY A 183 0.55 -4.95 -15.05
CA GLY A 183 0.98 -4.78 -16.44
C GLY A 183 1.24 -6.13 -17.13
N LYS A 184 1.89 -7.08 -16.44
CA LYS A 184 2.08 -8.44 -16.95
C LYS A 184 0.75 -9.18 -17.15
N ALA A 185 -0.18 -9.09 -16.19
CA ALA A 185 -1.50 -9.72 -16.31
C ALA A 185 -2.32 -9.20 -17.49
N VAL A 186 -2.14 -7.93 -17.87
CA VAL A 186 -2.75 -7.35 -19.08
C VAL A 186 -2.06 -7.86 -20.35
N LEU A 187 -0.72 -7.93 -20.36
CA LEU A 187 0.08 -8.40 -21.49
C LEU A 187 -0.09 -9.89 -21.79
N ASP A 188 -0.53 -10.70 -20.82
CA ASP A 188 -0.84 -12.12 -21.00
C ASP A 188 -2.07 -12.38 -21.92
N GLY A 189 -2.56 -11.36 -22.62
CA GLY A 189 -3.58 -11.48 -23.66
C GLY A 189 -5.01 -11.47 -23.14
N THR A 190 -5.23 -11.08 -21.87
CA THR A 190 -6.53 -11.11 -21.21
C THR A 190 -7.62 -10.28 -21.92
N PHE A 191 -7.24 -9.19 -22.61
CA PHE A 191 -8.20 -8.30 -23.28
C PHE A 191 -8.54 -8.73 -24.71
N SER A 192 -7.66 -9.48 -25.38
CA SER A 192 -7.84 -9.92 -26.76
C SER A 192 -9.10 -10.76 -27.00
N PRO A 193 -9.42 -11.78 -26.18
CA PRO A 193 -10.66 -12.54 -26.32
C PRO A 193 -11.88 -11.85 -25.69
N TYR A 194 -11.69 -10.79 -24.89
CA TYR A 194 -12.80 -10.02 -24.30
C TYR A 194 -13.39 -9.02 -25.30
N ASN A 195 -12.53 -8.36 -26.09
CA ASN A 195 -12.82 -7.48 -27.22
C ASN A 195 -14.17 -6.74 -27.17
N SER A 196 -14.43 -6.05 -26.06
CA SER A 196 -15.70 -5.37 -25.80
C SER A 196 -15.48 -3.88 -25.59
N GLY A 197 -16.14 -3.06 -26.41
CA GLY A 197 -15.99 -1.60 -26.37
C GLY A 197 -14.65 -1.11 -26.93
N THR A 198 -14.31 0.15 -26.64
CA THR A 198 -13.11 0.83 -27.18
C THR A 198 -11.86 0.70 -26.32
N MET A 199 -12.02 0.37 -25.03
CA MET A 199 -10.93 0.37 -24.03
C MET A 199 -10.37 -1.03 -23.73
N LEU A 200 -11.07 -2.10 -24.12
CA LEU A 200 -10.73 -3.49 -23.79
C LEU A 200 -10.44 -4.29 -25.06
N THR A 201 -9.59 -3.71 -25.92
CA THR A 201 -9.10 -4.32 -27.16
C THR A 201 -7.67 -4.82 -26.97
N SER A 202 -7.20 -5.68 -27.89
CA SER A 202 -5.83 -6.20 -27.89
C SER A 202 -4.78 -5.10 -28.03
N GLU A 203 -5.03 -4.07 -28.83
CA GLU A 203 -4.11 -2.94 -29.03
C GLU A 203 -3.96 -2.10 -27.75
N VAL A 204 -5.07 -1.82 -27.06
CA VAL A 204 -5.06 -1.07 -25.81
C VAL A 204 -4.38 -1.87 -24.69
N ALA A 205 -4.46 -3.20 -24.72
CA ALA A 205 -3.77 -4.06 -23.75
C ALA A 205 -2.25 -3.83 -23.77
N PHE A 206 -1.64 -3.71 -24.95
CA PHE A 206 -0.21 -3.41 -25.06
C PHE A 206 0.12 -2.03 -24.50
N ALA A 207 -0.67 -1.02 -24.84
CA ALA A 207 -0.47 0.34 -24.34
C ALA A 207 -0.58 0.40 -22.80
N VAL A 208 -1.60 -0.22 -22.21
CA VAL A 208 -1.82 -0.27 -20.75
C VAL A 208 -0.74 -1.11 -20.06
N GLY A 209 -0.37 -2.26 -20.62
CA GLY A 209 0.62 -3.14 -20.05
C GLY A 209 2.01 -2.50 -19.96
N TYR A 210 2.52 -1.97 -21.08
CA TYR A 210 3.83 -1.31 -21.10
C TYR A 210 3.86 0.01 -20.34
N SER A 211 2.80 0.82 -20.39
CA SER A 211 2.73 2.05 -19.59
C SER A 211 2.73 1.76 -18.09
N SER A 212 2.07 0.67 -17.65
CA SER A 212 2.09 0.23 -16.25
C SER A 212 3.51 -0.19 -15.81
N ILE A 213 4.23 -0.92 -16.65
CA ILE A 213 5.62 -1.32 -16.39
C ILE A 213 6.54 -0.09 -16.42
N PHE A 214 6.33 0.86 -17.31
CA PHE A 214 7.10 2.09 -17.32
C PHE A 214 6.86 2.93 -16.05
N ALA A 215 5.59 3.10 -15.65
CA ALA A 215 5.22 3.78 -14.41
C ALA A 215 5.81 3.10 -13.17
N SER A 216 5.97 1.77 -13.20
CA SER A 216 6.61 1.07 -12.08
C SER A 216 8.07 1.45 -11.89
N ILE A 217 8.81 1.74 -12.98
CA ILE A 217 10.20 2.21 -12.92
C ILE A 217 10.26 3.59 -12.24
N PHE A 218 9.32 4.49 -12.54
CA PHE A 218 9.25 5.80 -11.85
C PHE A 218 9.05 5.63 -10.35
N PHE A 219 8.09 4.80 -9.96
CA PHE A 219 7.80 4.60 -8.53
C PHE A 219 8.95 3.92 -7.80
N TRP A 220 9.67 3.03 -8.48
CA TRP A 220 10.88 2.43 -7.92
C TRP A 220 11.97 3.48 -7.72
N GLY A 221 12.17 4.38 -8.69
CA GLY A 221 13.08 5.52 -8.55
C GLY A 221 12.74 6.43 -7.38
N THR A 222 11.45 6.76 -7.18
CA THR A 222 10.98 7.53 -6.02
C THR A 222 11.24 6.79 -4.71
N ALA A 223 11.02 5.47 -4.65
CA ALA A 223 11.30 4.67 -3.47
C ALA A 223 12.79 4.68 -3.11
N ILE A 224 13.67 4.51 -4.10
CA ILE A 224 15.13 4.56 -3.91
C ILE A 224 15.55 5.94 -3.42
N PHE A 225 15.00 7.01 -3.98
CA PHE A 225 15.28 8.38 -3.55
C PHE A 225 14.91 8.58 -2.07
N CYS A 226 13.73 8.12 -1.63
CA CYS A 226 13.34 8.15 -0.22
C CYS A 226 14.28 7.31 0.66
N CYS A 227 14.70 6.13 0.21
CA CYS A 227 15.68 5.30 0.95
C CYS A 227 17.04 6.02 1.10
N MET A 228 17.57 6.62 0.04
CA MET A 228 18.83 7.36 0.11
C MET A 228 18.77 8.55 1.09
N LEU A 229 17.63 9.25 1.13
CA LEU A 229 17.41 10.31 2.12
C LEU A 229 17.36 9.79 3.56
N CYS A 230 16.99 8.51 3.76
CA CYS A 230 17.02 7.84 5.05
C CYS A 230 18.44 7.43 5.48
N ASP A 231 19.31 7.06 4.54
CA ASP A 231 20.66 6.55 4.85
C ASP A 231 21.61 7.65 5.36
N ILE A 232 21.47 8.88 4.86
CA ILE A 232 22.29 10.05 5.27
C ILE A 232 22.24 10.30 6.79
N PRO A 233 21.07 10.45 7.44
CA PRO A 233 20.98 10.63 8.89
C PRO A 233 21.36 9.37 9.69
N LEU A 234 21.21 8.17 9.11
CA LEU A 234 21.60 6.92 9.76
C LEU A 234 23.13 6.76 9.81
N GLY A 235 23.83 7.15 8.75
CA GLY A 235 25.30 7.16 8.67
C GLY A 235 25.93 8.09 9.69
N ILE A 236 25.38 9.30 9.86
CA ILE A 236 25.81 10.28 10.88
C ILE A 236 25.63 9.71 12.30
N LEU A 237 24.52 9.02 12.56
CA LEU A 237 24.26 8.35 13.84
C LEU A 237 25.25 7.22 14.15
N VAL A 238 25.66 6.45 13.13
CA VAL A 238 26.62 5.35 13.27
C VAL A 238 28.01 5.90 13.56
N GLU A 239 28.46 6.94 12.85
CA GLU A 239 29.76 7.58 13.09
C GLU A 239 29.86 8.22 14.49
N ASP A 240 28.79 8.84 14.98
CA ASP A 240 28.72 9.39 16.34
C ASP A 240 28.76 8.28 17.42
N VAL A 241 28.14 7.12 17.17
CA VAL A 241 28.19 5.96 18.09
C VAL A 241 29.58 5.34 18.13
N TYR A 242 30.26 5.24 17.00
CA TYR A 242 31.63 4.73 16.94
C TYR A 242 32.63 5.69 17.59
N SER A 243 32.49 6.99 17.40
CA SER A 243 33.36 7.98 18.05
C SER A 243 33.22 8.00 19.58
N ILE A 244 32.03 7.74 20.12
CA ILE A 244 31.82 7.65 21.58
C ILE A 244 32.38 6.33 22.17
N LYS A 245 32.43 5.25 21.40
CA LYS A 245 32.97 3.95 21.89
C LYS A 245 34.49 3.80 21.79
N VAL A 246 35.17 4.61 20.97
CA VAL A 246 36.64 4.57 20.81
C VAL A 246 37.34 5.56 21.74
N GLY A 247 36.60 6.41 22.44
CA GLY A 247 37.11 7.44 23.35
C GLY A 247 37.05 7.11 24.85
N ASN A 248 37.08 5.84 25.26
CA ASN A 248 37.16 5.42 26.67
C ASN A 248 38.20 4.32 26.88
#